data_AF-A0A0R2B1F3-F1
#
_entry.id   AF-A0A0R2B1F3-F1
#
_cell.length_a   1.000
_cell.length_b   1.000
_cell.length_c   1.000
_cell.angle_alpha   90.00
_cell.angle_beta   90.00
_cell.angle_gamma   90.00
#
_symmetry.space_group_name_H-M   'P 1'
#
loop_
_entity.id
_entity.type
_entity.pdbx_description
1 polymer ?
#
loop_
_entity_poly.entity_id
_entity_poly.type
_entity_poly.pdbx_seq_one_letter_code
_entity_poly.pdbx_strand_id
1 'polypeptide(L)'
;MIAKNTASELAKHGFKVFPLVPNTKRPIKDQSYLTASNDPQTVAKWFDDLPQANLGLELASKSLVVVDIDNHNSDGIRDTMQKMADQGCTLPTNTYIEQTPSGGLHFFYTGTAKKKRVTNFIPNVDLLADFTVIAPSVINGDAYRSINERYNYNTIIEAPKWLLEALDDKPAQQYSNSFNRPINGKKWTGKRLDEIVAGVDSGGRNTWLTKQVGWLISTGAELETVYTIAQQINRDYISPPLPDSEVNTIFKSVVRKEASKYEQRSR
;
A
#
# COMPACT_ATOMS: atom_id res chain seq x y z
N MET A 1 -13.62 -6.83 -21.58
CA MET A 1 -12.85 -6.96 -22.84
C MET A 1 -11.59 -6.10 -22.86
N ILE A 2 -11.67 -4.81 -22.52
CA ILE A 2 -10.51 -3.90 -22.51
C ILE A 2 -9.42 -4.39 -21.53
N ALA A 3 -9.78 -4.69 -20.27
CA ALA A 3 -8.82 -5.18 -19.27
C ALA A 3 -8.09 -6.46 -19.70
N LYS A 4 -8.80 -7.42 -20.33
CA LYS A 4 -8.20 -8.64 -20.89
C LYS A 4 -7.13 -8.32 -21.94
N ASN A 5 -7.44 -7.42 -22.86
CA ASN A 5 -6.52 -7.05 -23.94
C ASN A 5 -5.27 -6.37 -23.37
N THR A 6 -5.44 -5.41 -22.45
CA THR A 6 -4.33 -4.74 -21.76
C THR A 6 -3.47 -5.74 -20.99
N ALA A 7 -4.09 -6.62 -20.19
CA ALA A 7 -3.39 -7.65 -19.42
C ALA A 7 -2.58 -8.59 -20.32
N SER A 8 -3.18 -9.05 -21.43
CA SER A 8 -2.52 -9.93 -22.39
C SER A 8 -1.34 -9.25 -23.07
N GLU A 9 -1.48 -7.96 -23.40
CA GLU A 9 -0.41 -7.20 -24.05
C GLU A 9 0.77 -6.94 -23.12
N LEU A 10 0.49 -6.60 -21.86
CA LEU A 10 1.50 -6.48 -20.81
C LEU A 10 2.24 -7.80 -20.57
N ALA A 11 1.49 -8.91 -20.46
CA ALA A 11 2.06 -10.24 -20.28
C ALA A 11 3.04 -10.62 -21.41
N LYS A 12 2.68 -10.35 -22.67
CA LYS A 12 3.58 -10.57 -23.83
C LYS A 12 4.89 -9.77 -23.73
N HIS A 13 4.85 -8.58 -23.14
CA HIS A 13 6.02 -7.72 -22.92
C HIS A 13 6.77 -8.07 -21.62
N GLY A 14 6.40 -9.19 -20.98
CA GLY A 14 7.05 -9.74 -19.80
C GLY A 14 6.61 -9.11 -18.49
N PHE A 15 5.65 -8.18 -18.49
CA PHE A 15 5.09 -7.61 -17.27
C PHE A 15 4.19 -8.63 -16.57
N LYS A 16 4.36 -8.78 -15.26
CA LYS A 16 3.50 -9.65 -14.45
C LYS A 16 2.27 -8.87 -13.98
N VAL A 17 1.11 -9.41 -14.26
CA VAL A 17 -0.19 -8.82 -13.89
C VAL A 17 -0.97 -9.76 -12.98
N PHE A 18 -1.98 -9.22 -12.31
CA PHE A 18 -2.89 -10.03 -11.48
C PHE A 18 -4.30 -9.43 -11.47
N PRO A 19 -5.34 -10.27 -11.36
CA PRO A 19 -6.73 -9.82 -11.37
C PRO A 19 -7.18 -9.33 -9.99
N LEU A 20 -8.02 -8.31 -10.01
CA LEU A 20 -8.63 -7.68 -8.85
C LEU A 20 -10.16 -7.80 -8.94
N VAL A 21 -10.83 -7.82 -7.79
CA VAL A 21 -12.29 -7.81 -7.70
C VAL A 21 -12.84 -6.54 -8.39
N PRO A 22 -13.88 -6.66 -9.24
CA PRO A 22 -14.40 -5.53 -10.01
C PRO A 22 -14.78 -4.37 -9.11
N ASN A 23 -14.52 -3.15 -9.56
CA ASN A 23 -14.82 -1.92 -8.82
C ASN A 23 -14.07 -1.75 -7.49
N THR A 24 -12.99 -2.53 -7.27
CA THR A 24 -12.18 -2.45 -6.04
C THR A 24 -10.68 -2.56 -6.34
N LYS A 25 -9.85 -2.23 -5.35
CA LYS A 25 -8.40 -2.46 -5.37
C LYS A 25 -7.99 -3.82 -4.74
N ARG A 26 -8.96 -4.69 -4.43
CA ARG A 26 -8.69 -5.97 -3.73
C ARG A 26 -8.41 -7.09 -4.73
N PRO A 27 -7.35 -7.90 -4.53
CA PRO A 27 -7.15 -9.10 -5.34
C PRO A 27 -8.35 -10.05 -5.25
N ILE A 28 -8.59 -10.83 -6.31
CA ILE A 28 -9.51 -11.96 -6.22
C ILE A 28 -8.93 -13.03 -5.28
N LYS A 29 -9.77 -13.97 -4.84
CA LYS A 29 -9.35 -15.04 -3.93
C LYS A 29 -8.12 -15.78 -4.47
N ASP A 30 -7.16 -16.04 -3.59
CA ASP A 30 -5.90 -16.75 -3.86
C ASP A 30 -4.98 -16.04 -4.88
N GLN A 31 -5.26 -14.77 -5.22
CA GLN A 31 -4.41 -13.93 -6.05
C GLN A 31 -3.82 -12.76 -5.27
N SER A 32 -2.65 -12.30 -5.70
CA SER A 32 -1.98 -11.09 -5.21
C SER A 32 -0.86 -10.71 -6.19
N TYR A 33 -0.14 -9.62 -5.91
CA TYR A 33 1.07 -9.30 -6.67
C TYR A 33 2.16 -10.36 -6.55
N LEU A 34 2.17 -11.17 -5.47
CA LEU A 34 3.12 -12.28 -5.31
C LEU A 34 2.79 -13.48 -6.21
N THR A 35 1.53 -13.60 -6.63
CA THR A 35 1.07 -14.63 -7.58
C THR A 35 0.86 -14.06 -8.98
N ALA A 36 1.31 -12.82 -9.22
CA ALA A 36 1.21 -12.18 -10.51
C ALA A 36 1.94 -12.98 -11.59
N SER A 37 1.36 -13.03 -12.78
CA SER A 37 1.82 -13.86 -13.88
C SER A 37 1.92 -13.07 -15.17
N ASN A 38 2.87 -13.47 -16.00
CA ASN A 38 2.99 -13.06 -17.39
C ASN A 38 2.78 -14.26 -18.34
N ASP A 39 2.36 -15.42 -17.81
CA ASP A 39 1.99 -16.57 -18.62
C ASP A 39 0.68 -16.29 -19.37
N PRO A 40 0.67 -16.32 -20.71
CA PRO A 40 -0.51 -15.95 -21.50
C PRO A 40 -1.75 -16.77 -21.19
N GLN A 41 -1.60 -18.07 -20.85
CA GLN A 41 -2.72 -18.94 -20.55
C GLN A 41 -3.35 -18.59 -19.20
N THR A 42 -2.51 -18.40 -18.18
CA THR A 42 -2.93 -17.98 -16.84
C THR A 42 -3.63 -16.63 -16.89
N VAL A 43 -3.03 -15.64 -17.56
CA VAL A 43 -3.58 -14.29 -17.67
C VAL A 43 -4.90 -14.32 -18.44
N ALA A 44 -4.96 -14.99 -19.60
CA ALA A 44 -6.20 -15.09 -20.37
C ALA A 44 -7.32 -15.73 -19.53
N LYS A 45 -7.02 -16.82 -18.82
CA LYS A 45 -7.98 -17.54 -17.98
C LYS A 45 -8.60 -16.66 -16.90
N TRP A 46 -7.80 -15.86 -16.19
CA TRP A 46 -8.33 -14.95 -15.15
C TRP A 46 -9.40 -14.00 -15.68
N PHE A 47 -9.18 -13.44 -16.89
CA PHE A 47 -10.10 -12.49 -17.49
C PHE A 47 -11.20 -13.16 -18.34
N ASP A 48 -11.08 -14.45 -18.65
CA ASP A 48 -12.18 -15.25 -19.19
C ASP A 48 -13.16 -15.66 -18.09
N ASP A 49 -12.63 -16.09 -16.94
CA ASP A 49 -13.42 -16.46 -15.77
C ASP A 49 -14.09 -15.22 -15.13
N LEU A 50 -13.43 -14.05 -15.17
CA LEU A 50 -13.96 -12.78 -14.64
C LEU A 50 -13.67 -11.60 -15.60
N PRO A 51 -14.51 -11.38 -16.63
CA PRO A 51 -14.27 -10.37 -17.66
C PRO A 51 -14.27 -8.90 -17.21
N GLN A 52 -14.81 -8.64 -16.01
CA GLN A 52 -14.88 -7.32 -15.37
C GLN A 52 -13.82 -7.14 -14.27
N ALA A 53 -12.87 -8.07 -14.13
CA ALA A 53 -11.80 -7.93 -13.17
C ALA A 53 -11.01 -6.64 -13.42
N ASN A 54 -10.66 -5.97 -12.33
CA ASN A 54 -9.67 -4.90 -12.37
C ASN A 54 -8.28 -5.51 -12.54
N LEU A 55 -7.30 -4.68 -12.92
CA LEU A 55 -5.96 -5.08 -13.29
C LEU A 55 -4.93 -4.49 -12.34
N GLY A 56 -4.20 -5.37 -11.67
CA GLY A 56 -3.00 -5.03 -10.91
C GLY A 56 -1.74 -5.33 -11.72
N LEU A 57 -0.69 -4.53 -11.49
CA LEU A 57 0.64 -4.69 -12.06
C LEU A 57 1.65 -4.93 -10.94
N GLU A 58 2.43 -5.99 -11.06
CA GLU A 58 3.61 -6.22 -10.23
C GLU A 58 4.80 -5.44 -10.82
N LEU A 59 5.50 -4.69 -9.97
CA LEU A 59 6.50 -3.72 -10.40
C LEU A 59 7.93 -4.28 -10.38
N ALA A 60 8.26 -5.13 -9.39
CA ALA A 60 9.65 -5.49 -9.11
C ALA A 60 10.28 -6.34 -10.22
N SER A 61 9.53 -7.25 -10.87
CA SER A 61 10.08 -8.11 -11.93
C SER A 61 10.58 -7.36 -13.17
N LYS A 62 10.08 -6.14 -13.39
CA LYS A 62 10.49 -5.25 -14.48
C LYS A 62 11.29 -4.05 -13.97
N SER A 63 11.74 -4.10 -12.71
CA SER A 63 12.43 -2.98 -12.04
C SER A 63 11.66 -1.68 -12.23
N LEU A 64 10.34 -1.71 -12.04
CA LEU A 64 9.52 -0.50 -12.10
C LEU A 64 9.45 0.15 -10.73
N VAL A 65 9.43 1.47 -10.75
CA VAL A 65 9.08 2.30 -9.59
C VAL A 65 7.98 3.27 -9.99
N VAL A 66 7.06 3.53 -9.07
CA VAL A 66 5.91 4.41 -9.29
C VAL A 66 5.90 5.49 -8.23
N VAL A 67 5.71 6.73 -8.66
CA VAL A 67 5.36 7.84 -7.78
C VAL A 67 3.84 8.01 -7.85
N ASP A 68 3.17 7.67 -6.76
CA ASP A 68 1.71 7.76 -6.61
C ASP A 68 1.37 9.06 -5.87
N ILE A 69 0.75 9.99 -6.59
CA ILE A 69 0.34 11.30 -6.10
C ILE A 69 -1.17 11.32 -5.90
N ASP A 70 -1.60 11.29 -4.65
CA ASP A 70 -3.01 11.32 -4.27
C ASP A 70 -3.61 12.73 -4.31
N ASN A 71 -4.92 12.80 -4.57
CA ASN A 71 -5.70 14.03 -4.64
C ASN A 71 -6.67 14.19 -3.44
N HIS A 72 -6.30 13.66 -2.27
CA HIS A 72 -7.22 13.49 -1.13
C HIS A 72 -7.27 14.65 -0.11
N ASN A 73 -6.56 15.76 -0.33
CA ASN A 73 -6.45 16.89 0.62
C ASN A 73 -6.72 18.26 -0.03
N SER A 74 -6.63 19.35 0.77
CA SER A 74 -6.83 20.73 0.31
C SER A 74 -5.83 21.19 -0.77
N ASP A 75 -4.65 20.57 -0.79
CA ASP A 75 -3.61 20.87 -1.75
C ASP A 75 -3.86 20.02 -3.00
N GLY A 76 -4.08 20.67 -4.14
CA GLY A 76 -4.26 19.96 -5.40
C GLY A 76 -2.95 19.33 -5.89
N ILE A 77 -3.03 18.43 -6.87
CA ILE A 77 -1.86 17.78 -7.49
C ILE A 77 -0.77 18.79 -7.89
N ARG A 78 -1.18 19.96 -8.42
CA ARG A 78 -0.25 21.03 -8.82
C ARG A 78 0.58 21.53 -7.64
N ASP A 79 -0.04 21.72 -6.48
CA ASP A 79 0.63 22.21 -5.28
C ASP A 79 1.58 21.14 -4.72
N THR A 80 1.15 19.88 -4.72
CA THR A 80 2.01 18.74 -4.35
C THR A 80 3.23 18.65 -5.26
N MET A 81 3.06 18.74 -6.58
CA MET A 81 4.16 18.74 -7.53
C MET A 81 5.09 19.95 -7.36
N GLN A 82 4.55 21.14 -7.08
CA GLN A 82 5.37 22.33 -6.78
C GLN A 82 6.20 22.12 -5.52
N LYS A 83 5.60 21.60 -4.44
CA LYS A 83 6.32 21.28 -3.19
C LYS A 83 7.45 20.27 -3.42
N MET A 84 7.23 19.27 -4.27
CA MET A 84 8.29 18.33 -4.68
C MET A 84 9.41 19.06 -5.42
N ALA A 85 9.07 19.90 -6.40
CA ALA A 85 10.05 20.67 -7.16
C ALA A 85 10.89 21.60 -6.27
N ASP A 86 10.25 22.28 -5.30
CA ASP A 86 10.91 23.16 -4.33
C ASP A 86 11.91 22.41 -3.43
N GLN A 87 11.68 21.10 -3.22
CA GLN A 87 12.59 20.20 -2.50
C GLN A 87 13.62 19.52 -3.40
N GLY A 88 13.73 19.93 -4.67
CA GLY A 88 14.63 19.34 -5.65
C GLY A 88 14.15 17.99 -6.23
N CYS A 89 12.93 17.57 -5.90
CA CYS A 89 12.33 16.30 -6.35
C CYS A 89 11.48 16.51 -7.61
N THR A 90 12.06 17.05 -8.67
CA THR A 90 11.34 17.26 -9.94
C THR A 90 11.12 15.93 -10.66
N LEU A 91 9.89 15.69 -11.12
CA LEU A 91 9.50 14.50 -11.87
C LEU A 91 9.58 14.74 -13.39
N PRO A 92 10.41 13.98 -14.12
CA PRO A 92 10.35 13.98 -15.58
C PRO A 92 8.99 13.50 -16.07
N THR A 93 8.36 14.27 -16.98
CA THR A 93 7.00 13.98 -17.47
C THR A 93 6.98 13.25 -18.81
N ASN A 94 8.14 13.00 -19.42
CA ASN A 94 8.31 12.26 -20.67
C ASN A 94 8.34 10.74 -20.45
N THR A 95 7.45 10.24 -19.61
CA THR A 95 7.31 8.84 -19.22
C THR A 95 5.84 8.44 -19.25
N TYR A 96 5.53 7.16 -19.00
CA TYR A 96 4.14 6.73 -18.83
C TYR A 96 3.54 7.30 -17.54
N ILE A 97 2.41 8.00 -17.70
CA ILE A 97 1.67 8.61 -16.60
C ILE A 97 0.19 8.27 -16.79
N GLU A 98 -0.47 7.86 -15.72
CA GLU A 98 -1.92 7.64 -15.70
C GLU A 98 -2.58 8.42 -14.57
N GLN A 99 -3.80 8.85 -14.81
CA GLN A 99 -4.67 9.44 -13.81
C GLN A 99 -5.40 8.34 -13.06
N THR A 100 -5.45 8.47 -11.74
CA THR A 100 -6.19 7.57 -10.86
C THR A 100 -7.67 7.97 -10.79
N PRO A 101 -8.57 7.07 -10.35
CA PRO A 101 -10.01 7.37 -10.22
C PRO A 101 -10.31 8.55 -9.28
N SER A 102 -9.50 8.77 -8.24
CA SER A 102 -9.65 9.91 -7.32
C SER A 102 -9.12 11.23 -7.90
N GLY A 103 -8.64 11.21 -9.14
CA GLY A 103 -8.06 12.37 -9.82
C GLY A 103 -6.55 12.51 -9.64
N GLY A 104 -5.91 11.68 -8.80
CA GLY A 104 -4.46 11.61 -8.59
C GLY A 104 -3.66 11.15 -9.82
N LEU A 105 -2.34 10.96 -9.67
CA LEU A 105 -1.45 10.55 -10.76
C LEU A 105 -0.50 9.43 -10.34
N HIS A 106 -0.29 8.45 -11.22
CA HIS A 106 0.83 7.52 -11.14
C HIS A 106 1.88 7.90 -12.20
N PHE A 107 3.11 8.17 -11.79
CA PHE A 107 4.26 8.31 -12.69
C PHE A 107 5.10 7.03 -12.66
N PHE A 108 5.28 6.39 -13.81
CA PHE A 108 6.08 5.18 -13.92
C PHE A 108 7.51 5.48 -14.37
N TYR A 109 8.48 4.83 -13.74
CA TYR A 109 9.89 4.86 -14.12
C TYR A 109 10.52 3.47 -14.02
N THR A 110 11.68 3.27 -14.63
CA THR A 110 12.53 2.10 -14.39
C THR A 110 13.63 2.40 -13.38
N GLY A 111 13.96 1.44 -12.54
CA GLY A 111 15.05 1.53 -11.57
C GLY A 111 14.95 0.44 -10.51
N THR A 112 16.11 0.04 -9.97
CA THR A 112 16.18 -0.97 -8.91
C THR A 112 16.09 -0.30 -7.56
N ALA A 113 15.10 -0.68 -6.76
CA ALA A 113 14.94 -0.25 -5.38
C ALA A 113 15.08 -1.44 -4.43
N LYS A 114 15.72 -1.23 -3.29
CA LYS A 114 15.87 -2.21 -2.19
C LYS A 114 14.59 -2.33 -1.38
N LYS A 115 13.85 -1.22 -1.24
CA LYS A 115 12.57 -1.20 -0.51
C LYS A 115 11.42 -1.35 -1.47
N LYS A 116 10.40 -2.08 -1.01
CA LYS A 116 9.14 -2.28 -1.75
C LYS A 116 8.28 -1.03 -1.81
N ARG A 117 8.33 -0.19 -0.78
CA ARG A 117 7.43 0.95 -0.64
C ARG A 117 7.97 1.97 0.36
N VAL A 118 7.75 3.24 0.07
CA VAL A 118 7.86 4.36 1.02
C VAL A 118 6.53 5.12 0.98
N THR A 119 5.75 5.00 2.05
CA THR A 119 4.48 5.74 2.16
C THR A 119 4.72 7.13 2.75
N ASN A 120 3.92 8.10 2.33
CA ASN A 120 3.98 9.48 2.77
C ASN A 120 5.41 10.04 2.68
N PHE A 121 6.06 9.82 1.52
CA PHE A 121 7.38 10.36 1.22
C PHE A 121 7.38 11.87 1.45
N ILE A 122 6.35 12.53 0.93
CA ILE A 122 5.80 13.77 1.43
C ILE A 122 4.28 13.59 1.52
N PRO A 123 3.52 14.51 2.17
CA PRO A 123 2.06 14.45 2.17
C PRO A 123 1.49 14.21 0.77
N ASN A 124 0.64 13.17 0.66
CA ASN A 124 -0.02 12.71 -0.58
C ASN A 124 0.91 12.09 -1.64
N VAL A 125 2.15 11.75 -1.32
CA VAL A 125 3.08 11.10 -2.26
C VAL A 125 3.61 9.82 -1.67
N ASP A 126 3.27 8.71 -2.32
CA ASP A 126 3.81 7.39 -2.05
C ASP A 126 4.79 6.98 -3.15
N LEU A 127 5.84 6.25 -2.78
CA LEU A 127 6.79 5.66 -3.71
C LEU A 127 6.62 4.14 -3.66
N LEU A 128 6.29 3.52 -4.79
CA LEU A 128 5.94 2.11 -4.90
C LEU A 128 6.96 1.38 -5.78
N ALA A 129 7.42 0.22 -5.33
CA ALA A 129 8.27 -0.71 -6.08
C ALA A 129 7.79 -2.17 -5.95
N ASP A 130 6.61 -2.40 -5.36
CA ASP A 130 5.97 -3.70 -5.23
C ASP A 130 4.87 -3.91 -6.29
N PHE A 131 3.75 -3.19 -6.20
CA PHE A 131 2.62 -3.31 -7.11
C PHE A 131 1.76 -2.06 -7.10
N THR A 132 0.98 -1.87 -8.17
CA THR A 132 -0.08 -0.87 -8.21
C THR A 132 -1.29 -1.33 -9.04
N VAL A 133 -2.42 -0.66 -8.87
CA VAL A 133 -3.61 -0.85 -9.73
C VAL A 133 -3.46 0.08 -10.94
N ILE A 134 -3.72 -0.43 -12.14
CA ILE A 134 -3.43 0.28 -13.38
C ILE A 134 -4.65 0.40 -14.29
N ALA A 135 -4.55 1.27 -15.29
CA ALA A 135 -5.50 1.31 -16.40
C ALA A 135 -5.65 -0.09 -17.05
N PRO A 136 -6.89 -0.50 -17.43
CA PRO A 136 -8.12 0.29 -17.46
C PRO A 136 -9.03 0.05 -16.24
N SER A 137 -8.48 -0.27 -15.06
CA SER A 137 -9.29 -0.57 -13.86
C SER A 137 -10.27 0.54 -13.52
N VAL A 138 -11.42 0.18 -12.97
CA VAL A 138 -12.47 1.11 -12.54
C VAL A 138 -12.67 1.02 -11.04
N ILE A 139 -12.75 2.15 -10.34
CA ILE A 139 -13.05 2.22 -8.90
C ILE A 139 -14.16 3.26 -8.71
N ASN A 140 -15.24 2.86 -8.04
CA ASN A 140 -16.43 3.67 -7.81
C ASN A 140 -17.00 4.32 -9.08
N GLY A 141 -16.88 3.65 -10.23
CA GLY A 141 -17.36 4.15 -11.52
C GLY A 141 -16.35 4.98 -12.33
N ASP A 142 -15.22 5.36 -11.73
CA ASP A 142 -14.16 6.13 -12.41
C ASP A 142 -12.97 5.24 -12.78
N ALA A 143 -12.45 5.43 -14.00
CA ALA A 143 -11.39 4.62 -14.55
C ALA A 143 -10.00 5.23 -14.37
N TYR A 144 -9.01 4.37 -14.10
CA TYR A 144 -7.61 4.65 -14.39
C TYR A 144 -7.43 4.85 -15.89
N ARG A 145 -6.71 5.90 -16.29
CA ARG A 145 -6.52 6.24 -17.72
C ARG A 145 -5.17 6.89 -17.96
N SER A 146 -4.53 6.55 -19.08
CA SER A 146 -3.34 7.29 -19.53
C SER A 146 -3.72 8.76 -19.73
N ILE A 147 -2.88 9.68 -19.24
CA ILE A 147 -3.09 11.11 -19.50
C ILE A 147 -2.52 11.56 -20.84
N ASN A 148 -1.70 10.70 -21.47
CA ASN A 148 -1.05 10.99 -22.74
C ASN A 148 -0.77 9.69 -23.51
N GLU A 149 -1.44 9.51 -24.65
CA GLU A 149 -1.29 8.31 -25.49
C GLU A 149 0.11 8.18 -26.11
N ARG A 150 0.90 9.26 -26.17
CA ARG A 150 2.28 9.24 -26.67
C ARG A 150 3.19 8.36 -25.80
N TYR A 151 2.90 8.26 -24.52
CA TYR A 151 3.69 7.49 -23.57
C TYR A 151 2.91 6.25 -23.12
N ASN A 152 3.59 5.10 -23.12
CA ASN A 152 3.05 3.81 -22.75
C ASN A 152 4.14 2.97 -22.04
N TYR A 153 3.83 1.72 -21.71
CA TYR A 153 4.77 0.84 -21.00
C TYR A 153 6.13 0.62 -21.70
N ASN A 154 6.21 0.83 -23.01
CA ASN A 154 7.47 0.74 -23.78
C ASN A 154 8.25 2.07 -23.81
N THR A 155 7.70 3.16 -23.28
CA THR A 155 8.34 4.48 -23.23
C THR A 155 8.67 4.91 -21.80
N ILE A 156 8.62 3.98 -20.84
CA ILE A 156 8.99 4.25 -19.45
C ILE A 156 10.49 4.53 -19.43
N ILE A 157 10.87 5.67 -18.84
CA ILE A 157 12.27 6.09 -18.74
C ILE A 157 12.86 5.76 -17.37
N GLU A 158 14.18 5.85 -17.27
CA GLU A 158 14.90 5.68 -16.00
C GLU A 158 14.45 6.71 -14.96
N ALA A 159 14.32 6.24 -13.73
CA ALA A 159 13.99 7.06 -12.58
C ALA A 159 15.08 8.12 -12.36
N PRO A 160 14.70 9.36 -12.00
CA PRO A 160 15.70 10.33 -11.56
C PRO A 160 16.42 9.79 -10.31
N LYS A 161 17.72 10.06 -10.20
CA LYS A 161 18.57 9.51 -9.13
C LYS A 161 17.98 9.72 -7.72
N TRP A 162 17.41 10.90 -7.47
CA TRP A 162 16.79 11.24 -6.18
C TRP A 162 15.65 10.28 -5.82
N LEU A 163 14.91 9.75 -6.79
CA LEU A 163 13.76 8.86 -6.55
C LEU A 163 14.24 7.50 -6.04
N LEU A 164 15.32 6.97 -6.63
CA LEU A 164 15.91 5.71 -6.18
C LEU A 164 16.58 5.88 -4.81
N GLU A 165 17.28 6.98 -4.59
CA GLU A 165 17.83 7.35 -3.27
C GLU A 165 16.70 7.50 -2.24
N ALA A 166 15.58 8.15 -2.59
CA ALA A 166 14.44 8.31 -1.69
C ALA A 166 13.78 6.97 -1.32
N LEU A 167 13.72 6.02 -2.26
CA LEU A 167 13.22 4.66 -2.03
C LEU A 167 14.18 3.84 -1.13
N ASP A 168 15.50 3.99 -1.33
CA ASP A 168 16.50 3.16 -0.66
C ASP A 168 16.98 3.72 0.69
N ASP A 169 17.22 5.04 0.75
CA ASP A 169 17.96 5.68 1.84
C ASP A 169 17.06 6.27 2.94
N LYS A 170 15.74 6.31 2.78
CA LYS A 170 14.89 6.80 3.88
C LYS A 170 14.85 5.75 4.99
N PRO A 171 15.48 5.91 6.17
CA PRO A 171 15.18 5.05 7.32
C PRO A 171 13.66 5.07 7.54
N ALA A 172 13.09 3.95 7.99
CA ALA A 172 11.68 3.87 8.37
C ALA A 172 11.32 5.15 9.14
N GLN A 173 10.39 5.94 8.59
CA GLN A 173 9.96 7.27 9.06
C GLN A 173 10.66 7.72 10.35
N GLN A 174 11.76 8.47 10.23
CA GLN A 174 11.99 9.49 11.25
C GLN A 174 10.85 10.48 11.09
N TYR A 175 9.80 10.30 11.89
CA TYR A 175 8.78 11.31 12.09
C TYR A 175 9.52 12.63 12.28
N SER A 176 9.31 13.57 11.36
CA SER A 176 9.85 14.90 11.51
C SER A 176 9.44 15.40 12.89
N ASN A 177 10.42 15.85 13.67
CA ASN A 177 10.23 16.50 14.97
C ASN A 177 9.48 17.84 14.85
N SER A 178 8.59 17.98 13.87
CA SER A 178 7.68 19.11 13.68
C SER A 178 6.60 19.20 14.77
N PHE A 179 6.58 18.23 15.71
CA PHE A 179 5.82 18.31 16.97
C PHE A 179 6.71 18.61 18.19
N ASN A 180 7.82 19.36 18.04
CA ASN A 180 8.54 19.97 19.16
C ASN A 180 7.71 21.12 19.82
N ARG A 181 6.44 20.87 20.13
CA ARG A 181 5.84 21.47 21.31
C ARG A 181 6.26 20.57 22.48
N PRO A 182 6.87 21.09 23.55
CA PRO A 182 7.01 20.31 24.77
C PRO A 182 5.59 19.99 25.27
N ILE A 183 5.07 18.81 24.91
CA ILE A 183 3.85 18.29 25.51
C ILE A 183 4.25 17.85 26.91
N ASN A 184 4.11 18.75 27.87
CA ASN A 184 4.30 18.42 29.27
C ASN A 184 3.34 17.27 29.64
N GLY A 185 3.92 16.12 30.00
CA GLY A 185 3.20 14.93 30.45
C GLY A 185 2.67 14.05 29.31
N LYS A 186 3.49 13.10 28.86
CA LYS A 186 3.05 12.03 27.96
C LYS A 186 1.93 11.21 28.61
N LYS A 187 0.71 11.36 28.10
CA LYS A 187 -0.44 10.56 28.56
C LYS A 187 -0.16 9.07 28.35
N TRP A 188 -0.78 8.22 29.17
CA TRP A 188 -0.65 6.77 29.05
C TRP A 188 -0.98 6.26 27.64
N THR A 189 -1.99 6.81 26.98
CA THR A 189 -2.32 6.47 25.58
C THR A 189 -1.15 6.70 24.63
N GLY A 190 -0.44 7.83 24.77
CA GLY A 190 0.77 8.11 23.99
C GLY A 190 1.91 7.13 24.28
N LYS A 191 2.06 6.65 25.53
CA LYS A 191 3.04 5.60 25.83
C LYS A 191 2.71 4.28 25.11
N ARG A 192 1.42 3.94 25.00
CA ARG A 192 0.96 2.72 24.34
C ARG A 192 1.10 2.78 22.82
N LEU A 193 0.86 3.95 22.22
CA LEU A 193 1.12 4.17 20.79
C LEU A 193 2.62 4.03 20.47
N ASP A 194 3.49 4.62 21.28
CA ASP A 194 4.94 4.50 21.08
C ASP A 194 5.44 3.06 21.30
N GLU A 195 4.85 2.33 22.26
CA GLU A 195 5.12 0.90 22.44
C GLU A 195 4.78 0.08 21.19
N ILE A 196 3.70 0.42 20.48
CA ILE A 196 3.32 -0.27 19.23
C ILE A 196 4.36 -0.02 18.14
N VAL A 197 4.77 1.25 17.96
CA VAL A 197 5.72 1.63 16.91
C VAL A 197 7.13 1.09 17.19
N ALA A 198 7.51 0.95 18.46
CA ALA A 198 8.78 0.33 18.84
C ALA A 198 8.89 -1.13 18.38
N GLY A 199 7.76 -1.81 18.17
CA GLY A 199 7.72 -3.15 17.59
C GLY A 199 8.29 -4.26 18.47
N VAL A 200 8.49 -5.44 17.86
CA VAL A 200 9.11 -6.61 18.49
C VAL A 200 9.81 -7.50 17.46
N ASP A 201 11.01 -7.96 17.81
CA ASP A 201 11.82 -8.87 17.00
C ASP A 201 11.55 -10.36 17.31
N SER A 202 12.42 -11.26 16.85
CA SER A 202 12.24 -12.71 16.95
C SER A 202 12.19 -13.19 18.42
N GLY A 203 10.97 -13.48 18.88
CA GLY A 203 10.68 -14.00 20.22
C GLY A 203 9.55 -13.21 20.88
N GLY A 204 8.55 -13.88 21.45
CA GLY A 204 7.45 -13.20 22.16
C GLY A 204 6.45 -12.43 21.29
N ARG A 205 6.57 -12.48 19.95
CA ARG A 205 5.70 -11.81 18.96
C ARG A 205 4.19 -12.01 19.23
N ASN A 206 3.76 -13.24 19.49
CA ASN A 206 2.36 -13.55 19.78
C ASN A 206 1.87 -12.86 21.05
N THR A 207 2.66 -12.95 22.12
CA THR A 207 2.37 -12.32 23.41
C THR A 207 2.32 -10.81 23.27
N TRP A 208 3.24 -10.24 22.50
CA TRP A 208 3.31 -8.82 22.24
C TRP A 208 2.11 -8.33 21.43
N LEU A 209 1.76 -9.00 20.31
CA LEU A 209 0.59 -8.63 19.51
C LEU A 209 -0.72 -8.78 20.31
N THR A 210 -0.82 -9.83 21.12
CA THR A 210 -1.93 -10.05 22.08
C THR A 210 -2.10 -8.85 23.01
N LYS A 211 -1.00 -8.29 23.54
CA LYS A 211 -1.01 -7.10 24.42
C LYS A 211 -1.52 -5.86 23.69
N GLN A 212 -1.16 -5.67 22.41
CA GLN A 212 -1.61 -4.52 21.63
C GLN A 212 -3.08 -4.63 21.24
N VAL A 213 -3.52 -5.79 20.76
CA VAL A 213 -4.93 -6.05 20.42
C VAL A 213 -5.82 -5.86 21.65
N GLY A 214 -5.44 -6.43 22.80
CA GLY A 214 -6.23 -6.29 24.03
C GLY A 214 -6.34 -4.84 24.50
N TRP A 215 -5.27 -4.06 24.32
CA TRP A 215 -5.30 -2.63 24.62
C TRP A 215 -6.23 -1.87 23.68
N LEU A 216 -6.14 -2.10 22.36
CA LEU A 216 -6.99 -1.45 21.38
C LEU A 216 -8.48 -1.75 21.61
N ILE A 217 -8.83 -2.98 22.01
CA ILE A 217 -10.22 -3.30 22.39
C ILE A 217 -10.61 -2.54 23.66
N SER A 218 -9.70 -2.44 24.65
CA SER A 218 -9.99 -1.76 25.92
C SER A 218 -10.23 -0.25 25.78
N THR A 219 -9.84 0.37 24.66
CA THR A 219 -10.16 1.78 24.40
C THR A 219 -11.61 1.99 23.95
N GLY A 220 -12.35 0.91 23.63
CA GLY A 220 -13.70 0.96 23.07
C GLY A 220 -13.75 1.07 21.55
N ALA A 221 -12.63 0.84 20.86
CA ALA A 221 -12.61 0.82 19.39
C ALA A 221 -13.42 -0.37 18.83
N GLU A 222 -14.06 -0.13 17.68
CA GLU A 222 -14.81 -1.16 16.95
C GLU A 222 -13.92 -2.35 16.59
N LEU A 223 -14.45 -3.56 16.70
CA LEU A 223 -13.68 -4.79 16.51
C LEU A 223 -13.07 -4.88 15.11
N GLU A 224 -13.78 -4.40 14.10
CA GLU A 224 -13.28 -4.36 12.72
C GLU A 224 -12.09 -3.39 12.59
N THR A 225 -12.17 -2.22 13.22
CA THR A 225 -11.05 -1.26 13.29
C THR A 225 -9.84 -1.86 14.00
N VAL A 226 -10.05 -2.54 15.14
CA VAL A 226 -8.95 -3.18 15.88
C VAL A 226 -8.30 -4.28 15.04
N TYR A 227 -9.09 -5.07 14.32
CA TYR A 227 -8.58 -6.12 13.45
C TYR A 227 -7.73 -5.56 12.31
N THR A 228 -8.20 -4.51 11.63
CA THR A 228 -7.42 -3.81 10.60
C THR A 228 -6.09 -3.28 11.15
N ILE A 229 -6.12 -2.64 12.33
CA ILE A 229 -4.92 -2.11 12.98
C ILE A 229 -3.98 -3.27 13.39
N ALA A 230 -4.49 -4.39 13.88
CA ALA A 230 -3.67 -5.53 14.26
C ALA A 230 -2.90 -6.12 13.05
N GLN A 231 -3.55 -6.19 11.89
CA GLN A 231 -2.90 -6.63 10.64
C GLN A 231 -1.82 -5.65 10.19
N GLN A 232 -2.08 -4.34 10.29
CA GLN A 232 -1.10 -3.29 10.01
C GLN A 232 0.12 -3.41 10.95
N ILE A 233 -0.12 -3.54 12.26
CA ILE A 233 0.93 -3.67 13.27
C ILE A 233 1.81 -4.89 12.99
N ASN A 234 1.20 -6.03 12.68
CA ASN A 234 1.94 -7.25 12.36
C ASN A 234 2.86 -7.08 11.14
N ARG A 235 2.36 -6.39 10.11
CA ARG A 235 3.12 -6.17 8.88
C ARG A 235 4.26 -5.18 9.05
N ASP A 236 4.04 -4.12 9.82
CA ASP A 236 4.95 -2.96 9.85
C ASP A 236 5.89 -2.96 11.06
N TYR A 237 5.53 -3.62 12.17
CA TYR A 237 6.26 -3.52 13.46
C TYR A 237 6.62 -4.86 14.11
N ILE A 238 6.35 -6.00 13.46
CA ILE A 238 6.74 -7.33 13.96
C ILE A 238 7.74 -7.97 12.98
N SER A 239 8.91 -8.38 13.48
CA SER A 239 9.97 -8.97 12.66
C SER A 239 10.40 -10.36 13.16
N PRO A 240 10.27 -11.44 12.35
CA PRO A 240 9.50 -11.49 11.11
C PRO A 240 7.99 -11.41 11.38
N PRO A 241 7.16 -11.00 10.40
CA PRO A 241 5.72 -10.94 10.58
C PRO A 241 5.13 -12.33 10.87
N LEU A 242 4.03 -12.36 11.62
CA LEU A 242 3.25 -13.57 11.85
C LEU A 242 2.39 -13.90 10.62
N PRO A 243 2.12 -15.18 10.32
CA PRO A 243 1.12 -15.55 9.33
C PRO A 243 -0.27 -15.01 9.70
N ASP A 244 -1.09 -14.69 8.70
CA ASP A 244 -2.45 -14.17 8.91
C ASP A 244 -3.32 -15.09 9.77
N SER A 245 -3.14 -16.41 9.65
CA SER A 245 -3.85 -17.40 10.47
C SER A 245 -3.52 -17.26 11.96
N GLU A 246 -2.30 -16.87 12.29
CA GLU A 246 -1.83 -16.66 13.65
C GLU A 246 -2.35 -15.32 14.21
N VAL A 247 -2.32 -14.24 13.41
CA VAL A 247 -2.96 -12.95 13.76
C VAL A 247 -4.46 -13.14 14.01
N ASN A 248 -5.15 -13.89 13.15
CA ASN A 248 -6.57 -14.23 13.29
C ASN A 248 -6.87 -14.97 14.58
N THR A 249 -6.00 -15.93 14.93
CA THR A 249 -6.13 -16.73 16.15
C THR A 249 -5.96 -15.86 17.39
N ILE A 250 -4.94 -14.99 17.40
CA ILE A 250 -4.69 -14.03 18.47
C ILE A 250 -5.89 -13.10 18.64
N PHE A 251 -6.35 -12.48 17.55
CA PHE A 251 -7.47 -11.55 17.58
C PHE A 251 -8.74 -12.19 18.16
N LYS A 252 -9.13 -13.37 17.64
CA LYS A 252 -10.31 -14.11 18.14
C LYS A 252 -10.17 -14.51 19.61
N SER A 253 -8.98 -14.91 20.03
CA SER A 253 -8.70 -15.27 21.43
C SER A 253 -8.88 -14.09 22.37
N VAL A 254 -8.35 -12.92 22.00
CA VAL A 254 -8.47 -11.69 22.80
C VAL A 254 -9.92 -11.23 22.85
N VAL A 255 -10.64 -11.20 21.72
CA VAL A 255 -12.06 -10.81 21.67
C VAL A 255 -12.90 -11.66 22.62
N ARG A 256 -12.74 -12.99 22.59
CA ARG A 256 -13.45 -13.91 23.50
C ARG A 256 -13.16 -13.58 24.96
N LYS A 257 -11.88 -13.37 25.29
CA LYS A 257 -11.44 -13.07 26.65
C LYS A 257 -11.98 -11.72 27.16
N GLU A 258 -12.00 -10.70 26.33
CA GLU A 258 -12.53 -9.39 26.70
C GLU A 258 -14.06 -9.41 26.82
N ALA A 259 -14.78 -10.10 25.93
CA ALA A 259 -16.23 -10.27 26.02
C ALA A 259 -16.67 -10.91 27.35
N SER A 260 -15.98 -11.98 27.80
CA SER A 260 -16.29 -12.62 29.08
C SER A 260 -16.03 -11.72 30.31
N LYS A 261 -15.11 -10.76 30.22
CA LYS A 261 -14.87 -9.79 31.31
C LYS A 261 -15.98 -8.75 31.41
N TYR A 262 -16.56 -8.34 30.28
CA TYR A 262 -17.69 -7.41 30.28
C TYR A 262 -18.95 -8.06 30.85
N GLU A 263 -19.20 -9.34 30.53
CA GLU A 263 -20.32 -10.11 31.10
C GLU A 263 -20.20 -10.30 32.62
N GLN A 264 -19.00 -10.49 33.15
CA GLN A 264 -18.75 -10.64 34.59
C GLN A 264 -18.84 -9.33 35.38
N ARG A 265 -18.59 -8.19 34.74
CA ARG A 265 -18.69 -6.84 35.35
C ARG A 265 -20.10 -6.26 35.31
N SER A 266 -20.99 -6.85 34.51
CA SER A 266 -22.38 -6.42 34.35
C SER A 266 -23.36 -7.24 35.22
N ARG A 267 -22.82 -8.11 36.08
CA ARG A 267 -23.53 -8.85 37.15
C ARG A 267 -23.11 -8.28 38.50
#